data_AF-A0A7X0LLM2-F1
#
_entry.id   AF-A0A7X0LLM2-F1
#
_cell.length_a   1.000
_cell.length_b   1.000
_cell.length_c   1.000
_cell.angle_alpha   90.00
_cell.angle_beta   90.00
_cell.angle_gamma   90.00
#
_symmetry.space_group_name_H-M   'P 1'
#
loop_
_entity.id
_entity.type
_entity.pdbx_description
1 polymer ?
#
loop_
_entity_poly.entity_id
_entity_poly.type
_entity_poly.pdbx_seq_one_letter_code
_entity_poly.pdbx_strand_id
1 'polypeptide(L)'
;MKIDRCICTQRTFCDLIDTARAEGLSLPQLVEQTSASACCTMCGPYLRRAYRTGQTTFGYLLSQDDEPYATADDKTAAAPLVQG
;
A
#
# COMPACT_ATOMS: atom_id res chain seq x y z
N MET A 1 2.51 -11.83 -14.65
CA MET A 1 1.56 -11.77 -13.51
C MET A 1 1.36 -10.30 -13.16
N LYS A 2 0.12 -9.86 -12.90
CA LYS A 2 -0.17 -8.47 -12.52
C LYS A 2 -0.62 -8.44 -11.07
N ILE A 3 0.06 -7.65 -10.25
CA ILE A 3 -0.29 -7.44 -8.85
C ILE A 3 -0.60 -5.96 -8.69
N ASP A 4 -1.88 -5.60 -8.59
CA ASP A 4 -2.32 -4.20 -8.47
C ASP A 4 -3.34 -3.97 -7.34
N ARG A 5 -3.67 -5.00 -6.56
CA ARG A 5 -4.77 -4.95 -5.61
C ARG A 5 -4.57 -5.85 -4.40
N CYS A 6 -5.29 -5.51 -3.33
CA CYS A 6 -5.57 -6.43 -2.25
C CYS A 6 -6.65 -7.43 -2.70
N ILE A 7 -6.34 -8.72 -2.71
CA ILE A 7 -7.30 -9.76 -3.13
C ILE A 7 -8.42 -10.00 -2.12
N CYS A 8 -8.19 -9.74 -0.83
CA CYS A 8 -9.20 -9.90 0.22
C CYS A 8 -10.31 -8.85 0.12
N THR A 9 -9.94 -7.60 -0.15
CA THR A 9 -10.88 -6.47 -0.22
C THR A 9 -11.21 -6.05 -1.65
N GLN A 10 -10.57 -6.66 -2.65
CA GLN A 10 -10.68 -6.34 -4.08
C GLN A 10 -10.37 -4.88 -4.46
N ARG A 11 -9.77 -4.11 -3.54
CA ARG A 11 -9.37 -2.71 -3.78
C ARG A 11 -8.01 -2.63 -4.45
N THR A 12 -7.89 -1.78 -5.47
CA THR A 12 -6.63 -1.52 -6.16
C THR A 12 -5.72 -0.67 -5.30
N PHE A 13 -4.40 -0.80 -5.44
CA PHE A 13 -3.46 0.08 -4.77
C PHE A 13 -3.65 1.53 -5.24
N CYS A 14 -4.07 1.75 -6.49
CA CYS A 14 -4.42 3.09 -6.97
C CYS A 14 -5.55 3.73 -6.16
N ASP A 15 -6.66 3.02 -5.96
CA ASP A 15 -7.80 3.47 -5.14
C ASP A 15 -7.39 3.75 -3.69
N LEU A 16 -6.61 2.84 -3.10
CA LEU A 16 -6.14 2.97 -1.72
C LEU A 16 -5.23 4.18 -1.54
N ILE A 17 -4.29 4.41 -2.46
CA ILE A 17 -3.38 5.56 -2.39
C ILE A 17 -4.10 6.87 -2.69
N ASP A 18 -5.06 6.88 -3.61
CA ASP A 18 -5.88 8.07 -3.87
C ASP A 18 -6.70 8.47 -2.62
N THR A 19 -7.36 7.49 -1.99
CA THR A 19 -8.10 7.67 -0.73
C THR A 19 -7.18 8.23 0.37
N ALA A 20 -6.01 7.63 0.55
CA ALA A 20 -5.05 8.07 1.56
C ALA A 20 -4.62 9.52 1.35
N ARG A 21 -4.50 9.99 0.11
CA ARG A 21 -4.13 11.38 -0.17
C ARG A 21 -5.30 12.34 -0.03
N ALA A 22 -6.46 11.96 -0.56
CA ALA A 22 -7.66 12.78 -0.49
C ALA A 22 -8.04 13.10 0.96
N GLU A 23 -7.84 12.13 1.86
CA GLU A 23 -8.17 12.25 3.28
C GLU A 23 -6.95 12.52 4.19
N GLY A 24 -5.73 12.59 3.64
CA GLY A 24 -4.50 12.83 4.40
C GLY A 24 -4.17 11.71 5.41
N LEU A 25 -4.50 10.46 5.07
CA LEU A 25 -4.34 9.30 5.94
C LEU A 25 -2.89 8.81 5.96
N SER A 26 -2.43 8.46 7.16
CA SER A 26 -1.25 7.63 7.36
C SER A 26 -1.53 6.19 6.91
N LEU A 27 -0.48 5.44 6.56
CA LEU A 27 -0.62 4.02 6.21
C LEU A 27 -1.42 3.18 7.23
N PRO A 28 -1.18 3.26 8.56
CA PRO A 28 -2.02 2.54 9.53
C PRO A 28 -3.49 2.97 9.48
N GLN A 29 -3.77 4.28 9.35
CA GLN A 29 -5.15 4.78 9.26
C GLN A 29 -5.85 4.28 7.99
N LEU A 30 -5.14 4.21 6.86
CA LEU A 30 -5.64 3.63 5.62
C LEU A 30 -5.98 2.14 5.79
N VAL A 31 -5.11 1.38 6.46
CA VAL A 31 -5.34 -0.04 6.76
C VAL A 31 -6.56 -0.22 7.65
N GLU A 32 -6.70 0.58 8.71
CA GLU A 32 -7.85 0.56 9.60
C GLU A 32 -9.16 0.87 8.85
N GLN A 33 -9.15 1.88 7.98
CA GLN A 33 -10.34 2.30 7.25
C GLN A 33 -10.75 1.33 6.14
N THR A 34 -9.78 0.73 5.44
CA THR A 34 -10.05 -0.08 4.23
C THR A 34 -9.93 -1.58 4.45
N SER A 35 -9.40 -2.01 5.59
CA SER A 35 -9.01 -3.39 5.90
C SER A 35 -8.00 -4.02 4.92
N ALA A 36 -7.42 -3.22 4.01
CA ALA A 36 -6.35 -3.68 3.14
C ALA A 36 -5.11 -4.05 3.99
N SER A 37 -4.45 -5.16 3.67
CA SER A 37 -3.32 -5.72 4.45
C SER A 37 -3.64 -6.21 5.88
N ALA A 38 -4.90 -6.15 6.34
CA ALA A 38 -5.29 -6.67 7.66
C ALA A 38 -5.73 -8.14 7.66
N CYS A 39 -6.23 -8.66 6.54
CA CYS A 39 -6.80 -10.02 6.46
C CYS A 39 -5.75 -11.11 6.23
N CYS A 40 -5.15 -11.16 5.04
CA CYS A 40 -4.13 -12.18 4.70
C CYS A 40 -2.69 -11.68 4.82
N THR A 41 -2.49 -10.37 5.03
CA THR A 41 -1.18 -9.66 5.10
C THR A 41 -0.28 -9.74 3.86
N MET A 42 -0.63 -10.53 2.84
CA MET A 42 0.19 -10.74 1.64
C MET A 42 0.35 -9.51 0.75
N CYS A 43 -0.65 -8.61 0.75
CA CYS A 43 -0.57 -7.36 -0.01
C CYS A 43 0.23 -6.26 0.73
N GLY A 44 0.62 -6.48 1.98
CA GLY A 44 1.35 -5.53 2.82
C GLY A 44 2.57 -4.87 2.17
N PRO A 45 3.51 -5.62 1.57
CA PRO A 45 4.72 -5.01 1.02
C PRO A 45 4.40 -4.18 -0.24
N TYR A 46 3.43 -4.60 -1.04
CA TYR A 46 2.95 -3.85 -2.19
C TYR A 46 2.23 -2.56 -1.78
N LEU A 47 1.39 -2.61 -0.74
CA LEU A 47 0.70 -1.43 -0.24
C LEU A 47 1.69 -0.42 0.34
N ARG A 48 2.70 -0.87 1.09
CA ARG A 48 3.79 -0.01 1.58
C ARG A 48 4.57 0.63 0.44
N ARG A 49 4.99 -0.17 -0.55
CA ARG A 49 5.69 0.35 -1.72
C ARG A 49 4.85 1.35 -2.48
N ALA A 50 3.57 1.06 -2.68
CA ALA A 50 2.63 1.95 -3.34
C ALA A 50 2.45 3.26 -2.56
N TYR A 51 2.38 3.19 -1.23
CA TYR A 51 2.26 4.37 -0.37
C TYR A 51 3.52 5.24 -0.44
N ARG A 52 4.70 4.62 -0.37
CA ARG A 52 6.00 5.32 -0.36
C ARG A 52 6.44 5.84 -1.73
N THR A 53 6.06 5.18 -2.81
CA THR A 53 6.59 5.50 -4.17
C THR A 53 5.53 5.92 -5.16
N GLY A 54 4.25 5.65 -4.87
CA GLY A 54 3.16 5.83 -5.81
C GLY A 54 3.03 4.73 -6.87
N GLN A 55 3.90 3.71 -6.87
CA GLN A 55 3.81 2.59 -7.81
C GLN A 55 2.65 1.67 -7.42
N THR A 56 1.66 1.51 -8.29
CA THR A 56 0.43 0.77 -7.97
C THR A 56 0.28 -0.53 -8.74
N THR A 57 1.21 -0.86 -9.63
CA THR A 57 1.22 -2.12 -10.37
C THR A 57 2.60 -2.76 -10.32
N PHE A 58 2.64 -4.05 -10.00
CA PHE A 58 3.86 -4.84 -9.86
C PHE A 58 3.81 -6.09 -10.74
N GLY A 59 4.94 -6.37 -11.39
CA GLY A 59 5.14 -7.56 -12.24
C GLY A 59 5.94 -8.68 -11.56
N TYR A 60 6.35 -8.48 -10.31
CA TYR A 60 7.22 -9.36 -9.54
C TYR A 60 6.74 -9.45 -8.09
N LEU A 61 7.17 -10.49 -7.38
CA LEU A 61 6.78 -10.71 -5.99
C LEU A 61 7.60 -9.84 -5.05
N LEU A 62 6.92 -9.14 -4.15
CA LEU A 62 7.51 -8.45 -3.01
C LEU A 62 7.35 -9.32 -1.75
N SER A 63 8.41 -9.36 -0.95
CA SER A 63 8.43 -10.01 0.36
C SER A 63 8.34 -8.96 1.47
N GLN A 64 8.11 -9.41 2.71
CA GLN A 64 8.16 -8.54 3.89
C GLN A 64 9.55 -7.96 4.15
N ASP A 65 10.60 -8.54 3.56
CA ASP A 65 11.98 -8.08 3.69
C ASP A 65 12.30 -6.92 2.74
N ASP A 66 11.74 -6.93 1.50
CA ASP A 66 11.89 -5.82 0.54
C ASP A 66 11.23 -4.53 1.04
N GLU A 67 10.08 -4.68 1.69
CA GLU A 67 9.32 -3.59 2.26
C GLU A 67 8.92 -4.00 3.68
N PRO A 68 9.73 -3.70 4.71
CA PRO A 68 9.42 -4.03 6.11
C PRO A 68 8.31 -3.14 6.68
N TYR A 69 7.75 -3.55 7.82
CA TYR A 69 6.84 -2.67 8.56
C TYR A 69 7.60 -1.45 9.06
N ALA A 70 7.02 -0.29 8.83
CA ALA A 70 7.41 0.96 9.46
C ALA A 70 7.47 0.74 10.98
N THR A 71 8.64 0.91 11.57
CA THR A 71 8.77 0.95 13.03
C THR A 71 8.16 2.25 13.53
N ALA A 72 7.79 2.33 14.81
CA ALA A 72 7.03 3.45 15.39
C ALA A 72 7.65 4.86 15.24
N ASP A 73 8.85 4.97 14.66
CA ASP A 73 9.58 6.22 14.41
C ASP A 73 9.46 6.72 12.94
N ASP A 74 8.83 5.94 12.04
CA ASP A 74 8.73 6.28 10.61
C ASP A 74 7.66 7.35 10.32
N LYS A 75 8.11 8.53 9.90
CA LYS A 75 7.27 9.67 9.46
C LYS A 75 7.14 9.72 7.94
N THR A 76 6.96 8.59 7.27
CA THR A 76 6.82 8.57 5.80
C THR A 76 5.41 9.03 5.39
N ALA A 77 5.35 10.13 4.63
CA ALA A 77 4.12 10.59 3.98
C ALA A 77 3.90 9.87 2.63
N ALA A 78 2.64 9.80 2.17
CA ALA A 78 2.31 9.20 0.88
C ALA A 78 2.98 9.97 -0.27
N ALA A 79 3.81 9.31 -1.08
CA ALA A 79 4.37 9.90 -2.29
C ALA A 79 3.31 10.04 -3.38
N PRO A 80 3.44 10.98 -4.35
CA PRO A 80 2.56 11.12 -5.51
C PRO A 80 2.56 9.88 -6.42
N LEU A 81 1.48 9.66 -7.19
CA LEU A 81 1.27 8.42 -7.96
C LEU A 81 2.25 8.46 -9.13
N VAL A 82 3.13 7.46 -9.22
CA VAL A 82 3.97 7.29 -10.39
C VAL A 82 3.30 6.23 -11.28
N GLN A 83 2.81 6.67 -12.43
CA GLN A 83 2.38 5.72 -13.45
C GLN A 83 3.65 5.20 -14.14
N GLY A 84 3.92 3.91 -13.94
CA GLY A 84 4.95 3.15 -14.66
C GLY A 84 4.32 2.26 -15.72
#